data_AF-A0A2T3KU82-F1
#
_entry.id   AF-A0A2T3KU82-F1
#
_cell.length_a   1.000
_cell.length_b   1.000
_cell.length_c   1.000
_cell.angle_alpha   90.00
_cell.angle_beta   90.00
_cell.angle_gamma   90.00
#
_symmetry.space_group_name_H-M   'P 1'
#
loop_
_entity.id
_entity.type
_entity.pdbx_description
1 polymer ?
#
loop_
_entity_poly.entity_id
_entity_poly.type
_entity_poly.pdbx_seq_one_letter_code
_entity_poly.pdbx_strand_id
1 'polypeptide(L)'
;MKKLLLVVGLLLSGSVFAFGNPASDFCVQHGGHVEIRTPMGGDGEKGYCVFNDGSQCEEYAFMKGQCKPSGKTHAQKLVDHCVKKGGYATGNVCKFAKWNTTCDLEDFYNHKCNRKKGNRVY
;
A
#
# COMPACT_ATOMS: atom_id res chain seq x y z
N MET A 1 -3.75 20.01 -67.00
CA MET A 1 -2.37 20.57 -66.95
C MET A 1 -1.96 20.70 -65.50
N LYS A 2 -0.88 20.02 -65.12
CA LYS A 2 -0.23 20.07 -63.81
C LYS A 2 0.13 21.51 -63.42
N LYS A 3 -0.29 21.95 -62.24
CA LYS A 3 0.52 22.84 -61.40
C LYS A 3 0.48 22.32 -59.97
N LEU A 4 1.46 21.45 -59.75
CA LEU A 4 1.99 21.02 -58.47
C LEU A 4 2.50 22.28 -57.75
N LEU A 5 1.86 22.70 -56.66
CA LEU A 5 2.52 23.49 -55.63
C LEU A 5 2.36 22.74 -54.32
N LEU A 6 3.45 22.06 -53.99
CA LEU A 6 3.77 21.44 -52.72
C LEU A 6 3.61 22.47 -51.60
N VAL A 7 2.52 22.41 -50.84
CA VAL A 7 2.57 22.89 -49.45
C VAL A 7 2.97 21.68 -48.64
N VAL A 8 4.27 21.62 -48.42
CA VAL A 8 5.00 20.68 -47.57
C VAL A 8 4.19 20.41 -46.30
N GLY A 9 3.83 19.15 -46.11
CA GLY A 9 3.21 18.68 -44.89
C GLY A 9 4.09 19.02 -43.70
N LEU A 10 3.69 20.01 -42.92
CA LEU A 10 4.18 20.19 -41.56
C LEU A 10 3.46 19.19 -40.66
N LEU A 11 3.66 17.90 -40.94
CA LEU A 11 3.46 16.82 -39.98
C LEU A 11 4.57 16.96 -38.95
N LEU A 12 4.43 17.92 -38.04
CA LEU A 12 5.13 17.89 -36.76
C LEU A 12 4.50 16.77 -35.93
N SER A 13 4.76 15.53 -36.31
CA SER A 13 4.63 14.36 -35.44
C SER A 13 5.75 14.44 -34.40
N GLY A 14 5.70 15.47 -33.55
CA GLY A 14 6.53 15.57 -32.37
C GLY A 14 5.98 14.62 -31.34
N SER A 15 6.50 13.40 -31.28
CA SER A 15 6.32 12.55 -30.10
C SER A 15 6.98 13.28 -28.93
N VAL A 16 6.15 13.91 -28.08
CA VAL A 16 6.60 14.42 -26.79
C VAL A 16 6.93 13.21 -25.94
N PHE A 17 8.20 12.83 -25.86
CA PHE A 17 8.65 11.85 -24.89
C PHE A 17 8.58 12.51 -23.51
N ALA A 18 7.44 12.36 -22.84
CA ALA A 18 7.36 12.66 -21.41
C ALA A 18 8.30 11.69 -20.70
N PHE A 19 9.40 12.20 -20.14
CA PHE A 19 10.29 11.42 -19.29
C PHE A 19 9.62 11.30 -17.91
N GLY A 20 8.70 10.35 -17.80
CA GLY A 20 8.08 10.00 -16.53
C GLY A 20 9.14 9.58 -15.51
N ASN A 21 8.82 9.69 -14.22
CA ASN A 21 9.67 9.11 -13.19
C ASN A 21 9.53 7.58 -13.27
N PRO A 22 10.60 6.83 -13.62
CA PRO A 22 10.51 5.39 -13.82
C PRO A 22 10.09 4.64 -12.56
N ALA A 23 10.43 5.13 -11.37
CA ALA A 23 10.00 4.52 -10.11
C ALA A 23 8.50 4.74 -9.86
N SER A 24 8.00 5.92 -10.22
CA SER A 24 6.57 6.23 -10.15
C SER A 24 5.76 5.38 -11.15
N ASP A 25 6.23 5.25 -12.39
CA ASP A 25 5.60 4.39 -13.39
C ASP A 25 5.61 2.92 -12.97
N PHE A 26 6.72 2.46 -12.40
CA PHE A 26 6.84 1.11 -11.83
C PHE A 26 5.82 0.91 -10.70
N CYS A 27 5.65 1.88 -9.81
CA CYS A 27 4.65 1.81 -8.74
C CYS A 27 3.23 1.57 -9.29
N VAL A 28 2.81 2.38 -10.26
CA VAL A 28 1.47 2.30 -10.84
C VAL A 28 1.26 0.98 -11.60
N GLN A 29 2.25 0.55 -12.38
CA GLN A 29 2.21 -0.74 -13.09
C GLN A 29 2.08 -1.94 -12.15
N HIS A 30 2.57 -1.81 -10.91
CA HIS A 30 2.50 -2.85 -9.89
C HIS A 30 1.35 -2.65 -8.88
N GLY A 31 0.33 -1.87 -9.26
CA GLY A 31 -0.93 -1.78 -8.52
C GLY A 31 -0.88 -0.92 -7.27
N GLY A 32 0.12 -0.03 -7.16
CA GLY A 32 0.15 1.03 -6.16
C GLY A 32 -0.23 2.39 -6.76
N HIS A 33 -0.30 3.40 -5.90
CA HIS A 33 -0.31 4.81 -6.30
C HIS A 33 0.85 5.54 -5.64
N VAL A 34 1.28 6.65 -6.26
CA VAL A 34 2.43 7.43 -5.77
C VAL A 34 1.94 8.56 -4.89
N GLU A 35 2.53 8.68 -3.71
CA GLU A 35 2.39 9.83 -2.82
C GLU A 35 3.74 10.52 -2.65
N ILE A 36 3.79 11.80 -2.99
CA ILE A 36 4.97 12.63 -2.75
C ILE A 36 4.91 13.19 -1.33
N ARG A 37 5.98 13.01 -0.56
CA ARG A 37 6.06 13.43 0.84
C ARG A 37 7.37 14.14 1.11
N THR A 38 7.31 15.19 1.92
CA THR A 38 8.49 15.89 2.43
C THR A 38 8.83 15.33 3.82
N PRO A 39 9.95 14.61 4.00
CA PRO A 39 10.35 14.09 5.30
C PRO A 39 10.63 15.23 6.29
N MET A 40 10.33 14.99 7.57
CA MET A 40 10.77 15.87 8.64
C MET A 40 12.30 15.88 8.67
N GLY A 41 12.91 17.02 8.37
CA GLY A 41 14.37 17.17 8.21
C GLY A 41 14.78 17.92 6.96
N GLY A 42 13.90 18.04 5.96
CA GLY A 42 14.15 18.87 4.77
C GLY A 42 15.00 18.20 3.70
N ASP A 43 15.15 16.87 3.72
CA ASP A 43 15.91 16.06 2.74
C ASP A 43 15.28 16.04 1.30
N GLY A 44 14.43 17.02 0.97
CA GLY A 44 13.67 17.08 -0.27
C GLY A 44 12.44 16.17 -0.28
N GLU A 45 11.64 16.32 -1.34
CA GLU A 45 10.47 15.46 -1.58
C GLU A 45 10.90 14.02 -1.95
N LYS A 46 10.18 13.03 -1.44
CA LYS A 46 10.35 11.60 -1.74
C LYS A 46 9.03 11.00 -2.20
N GLY A 47 9.08 10.16 -3.23
CA GLY A 47 7.94 9.37 -3.68
C GLY A 47 7.78 8.10 -2.87
N TYR A 48 6.54 7.82 -2.46
CA TYR A 48 6.15 6.57 -1.81
C TYR A 48 5.11 5.85 -2.65
N CYS A 49 5.38 4.60 -2.99
CA CYS A 49 4.41 3.70 -3.56
C CYS A 49 3.53 3.11 -2.45
N VAL A 50 2.24 3.42 -2.48
CA VAL A 50 1.24 2.98 -1.51
C VAL A 50 0.36 1.90 -2.17
N PHE A 51 0.20 0.77 -1.49
CA PHE A 51 -0.52 -0.38 -2.01
C PHE A 51 -1.92 -0.51 -1.38
N ASN A 52 -2.82 -1.23 -2.05
CA ASN A 52 -4.19 -1.49 -1.56
C ASN A 52 -4.24 -2.22 -0.21
N ASP A 53 -3.15 -2.91 0.16
CA ASP A 53 -3.03 -3.59 1.45
C ASP A 53 -2.61 -2.66 2.60
N GLY A 54 -2.44 -1.37 2.30
CA GLY A 54 -1.98 -0.31 3.20
C GLY A 54 -0.48 -0.30 3.47
N SER A 55 0.28 -1.25 2.91
CA SER A 55 1.74 -1.17 2.96
C SER A 55 2.24 -0.08 2.02
N GLN A 56 3.42 0.45 2.32
CA GLN A 56 4.05 1.49 1.53
C GLN A 56 5.55 1.26 1.45
N CYS A 57 6.12 1.63 0.31
CA CYS A 57 7.55 1.59 0.04
C CYS A 57 7.98 2.94 -0.53
N GLU A 58 9.19 3.40 -0.21
CA GLU A 58 9.81 4.44 -1.05
C GLU A 58 9.94 3.89 -2.48
N GLU A 59 9.59 4.68 -3.49
CA GLU A 59 9.35 4.19 -4.85
C GLU A 59 10.60 3.58 -5.52
N TYR A 60 11.78 4.17 -5.29
CA TYR A 60 13.03 3.61 -5.81
C TYR A 60 13.45 2.34 -5.08
N ALA A 61 13.23 2.26 -3.77
CA ALA A 61 13.44 1.05 -2.98
C ALA A 61 12.53 -0.09 -3.46
N PHE A 62 11.27 0.21 -3.82
CA PHE A 62 10.36 -0.77 -4.40
C PHE A 62 10.84 -1.24 -5.78
N MET A 63 11.17 -0.31 -6.68
CA MET A 63 11.68 -0.63 -8.02
C MET A 63 12.95 -1.49 -7.97
N LYS A 64 13.84 -1.26 -7.00
CA LYS A 64 15.06 -2.07 -6.77
C LYS A 64 14.80 -3.38 -6.03
N GLY A 65 13.57 -3.67 -5.63
CA GLY A 65 13.21 -4.85 -4.84
C GLY A 65 13.73 -4.84 -3.39
N GLN A 66 14.22 -3.69 -2.92
CA GLN A 66 14.71 -3.46 -1.55
C GLN A 66 13.55 -3.28 -0.55
N CYS A 67 12.37 -2.94 -1.07
CA CYS A 67 11.10 -2.92 -0.33
C CYS A 67 10.04 -3.67 -1.15
N LYS A 68 9.04 -4.27 -0.49
CA LYS A 68 7.96 -5.02 -1.13
C LYS A 68 6.63 -4.80 -0.41
N PRO A 69 5.49 -4.84 -1.11
CA PRO A 69 4.18 -4.90 -0.48
C PRO A 69 4.08 -6.06 0.49
N SER A 70 3.28 -5.93 1.54
CA SER A 70 3.08 -7.01 2.50
C SER A 70 2.25 -8.17 1.95
N GLY A 71 1.45 -7.92 0.90
CA GLY A 71 0.54 -8.89 0.30
C GLY A 71 -0.66 -9.23 1.18
N LYS A 72 -0.83 -8.53 2.31
CA LYS A 72 -1.91 -8.75 3.27
C LYS A 72 -2.52 -7.43 3.72
N THR A 73 -3.83 -7.30 3.53
CA THR A 73 -4.57 -6.12 3.99
C THR A 73 -4.44 -5.96 5.49
N HIS A 74 -4.64 -4.74 5.99
CA HIS A 74 -4.66 -4.49 7.44
C HIS A 74 -5.60 -5.44 8.17
N ALA A 75 -6.83 -5.61 7.67
CA ALA A 75 -7.81 -6.54 8.23
C ALA A 75 -7.29 -7.99 8.29
N GLN A 76 -6.59 -8.47 7.25
CA GLN A 76 -5.97 -9.79 7.25
C GLN A 76 -4.87 -9.90 8.32
N LYS A 77 -4.06 -8.85 8.51
CA LYS A 77 -3.02 -8.83 9.56
C LYS A 77 -3.62 -8.92 10.96
N LEU A 78 -4.75 -8.26 11.20
CA LEU A 78 -5.45 -8.34 12.49
C LEU A 78 -5.92 -9.76 12.79
N VAL A 79 -6.58 -10.40 11.82
CA VAL A 79 -7.07 -11.78 11.94
C VAL A 79 -5.91 -12.77 12.13
N ASP A 80 -4.85 -12.64 11.32
CA ASP A 80 -3.65 -13.46 11.44
C ASP A 80 -3.00 -13.34 12.83
N HIS A 81 -2.93 -12.11 13.36
CA HIS A 81 -2.40 -11.87 14.69
C HIS A 81 -3.26 -12.54 15.78
N CYS A 82 -4.59 -12.44 15.68
CA CYS A 82 -5.52 -13.10 16.59
C CYS A 82 -5.29 -14.63 16.62
N VAL A 83 -5.29 -15.26 15.45
CA VAL A 83 -5.11 -16.71 15.30
C VAL A 83 -3.74 -17.14 15.80
N LYS A 84 -2.67 -16.43 15.43
CA LYS A 84 -1.30 -16.71 15.90
C LYS A 84 -1.15 -16.68 17.42
N LYS A 85 -1.98 -15.90 18.12
CA LYS A 85 -1.98 -15.81 19.60
C LYS A 85 -2.92 -16.81 20.28
N GLY A 86 -3.54 -17.70 19.51
CA GLY A 86 -4.41 -18.78 19.98
C GLY A 86 -5.87 -18.36 20.14
N GLY A 87 -6.30 -17.30 19.45
CA GLY A 87 -7.71 -16.92 19.34
C GLY A 87 -8.34 -17.39 18.04
N TYR A 88 -9.62 -17.08 17.86
CA TYR A 88 -10.32 -17.18 16.57
C TYR A 88 -11.14 -15.90 16.35
N ALA A 89 -11.18 -15.43 15.10
CA ALA A 89 -11.88 -14.19 14.75
C ALA A 89 -13.34 -14.46 14.36
N THR A 90 -14.25 -13.59 14.77
CA THR A 90 -15.63 -13.52 14.27
C THR A 90 -16.01 -12.07 14.07
N GLY A 91 -16.10 -11.63 12.80
CA GLY A 91 -16.18 -10.21 12.48
C GLY A 91 -14.95 -9.48 13.03
N ASN A 92 -15.19 -8.38 13.77
CA ASN A 92 -14.12 -7.58 14.39
C ASN A 92 -13.68 -8.09 15.77
N VAL A 93 -14.14 -9.25 16.23
CA VAL A 93 -13.84 -9.75 17.58
C VAL A 93 -12.88 -10.93 17.53
N CYS A 94 -11.77 -10.84 18.25
CA CYS A 94 -10.90 -11.94 18.58
C CYS A 94 -11.36 -12.64 19.87
N LYS A 95 -11.67 -13.93 19.79
CA LYS A 95 -12.17 -14.73 20.90
C LYS A 95 -11.10 -15.69 21.40
N PHE A 96 -10.94 -15.80 22.73
CA PHE A 96 -10.00 -16.74 23.35
C PHE A 96 -10.71 -17.71 24.29
N ALA A 97 -11.00 -18.92 23.79
CA ALA A 97 -11.69 -19.96 24.55
C ALA A 97 -10.97 -20.31 25.87
N LYS A 98 -9.64 -20.38 25.86
CA LYS A 98 -8.83 -20.72 27.05
C LYS A 98 -9.05 -19.79 28.24
N TRP A 99 -9.36 -18.52 28.00
CA TRP A 99 -9.55 -17.51 29.07
C TRP A 99 -10.99 -17.05 29.19
N ASN A 100 -11.88 -17.54 28.33
CA ASN A 100 -13.25 -17.06 28.20
C ASN A 100 -13.33 -15.53 28.02
N THR A 101 -12.45 -14.99 27.16
CA THR A 101 -12.33 -13.55 26.89
C THR A 101 -12.51 -13.25 25.41
N THR A 102 -12.85 -11.99 25.15
CA THR A 102 -12.91 -11.38 23.83
C THR A 102 -12.14 -10.07 23.81
N CYS A 103 -11.62 -9.71 22.64
CA CYS A 103 -11.07 -8.41 22.34
C CYS A 103 -11.59 -7.96 20.97
N ASP A 104 -11.75 -6.67 20.74
CA ASP A 104 -11.74 -6.15 19.37
C ASP A 104 -10.38 -6.48 18.71
N LEU A 105 -10.39 -6.78 17.42
CA LEU A 105 -9.22 -7.19 16.65
C LEU A 105 -8.14 -6.09 16.63
N GLU A 106 -8.54 -4.83 16.44
CA GLU A 106 -7.64 -3.67 16.39
C GLU A 106 -7.02 -3.42 17.76
N ASP A 107 -7.83 -3.47 18.82
CA ASP A 107 -7.34 -3.29 20.18
C ASP A 107 -6.38 -4.41 20.61
N PHE A 108 -6.63 -5.65 20.19
CA PHE A 108 -5.72 -6.75 20.47
C PHE A 108 -4.39 -6.60 19.72
N TYR A 109 -4.46 -6.24 18.43
CA TYR A 109 -3.28 -6.01 17.58
C TYR A 109 -2.39 -4.88 18.14
N ASN A 110 -3.01 -3.79 18.58
CA ASN A 110 -2.32 -2.62 19.15
C ASN A 110 -2.07 -2.73 20.66
N HIS A 111 -2.20 -3.93 21.25
CA HIS A 111 -1.92 -4.22 22.65
C HIS A 111 -2.75 -3.43 23.69
N LYS A 112 -3.88 -2.84 23.29
CA LYS A 112 -4.86 -2.20 24.18
C LYS A 112 -5.74 -3.21 24.89
N CYS A 113 -5.94 -4.39 24.28
CA CYS A 113 -6.64 -5.52 24.88
C CYS A 113 -5.71 -6.73 25.05
N ASN A 114 -5.95 -7.53 26.10
CA ASN A 114 -5.12 -8.70 26.42
C ASN A 114 -5.95 -9.98 26.47
N ARG A 115 -5.44 -11.06 25.86
CA ARG A 115 -6.10 -12.38 25.83
C ARG A 115 -6.50 -12.94 27.21
N LYS A 116 -5.85 -12.56 28.31
CA LYS A 116 -6.19 -13.03 29.67
C LYS A 116 -7.13 -12.08 30.43
N LYS A 117 -7.18 -10.81 30.04
CA LYS A 117 -7.90 -9.73 30.76
C LYS A 117 -8.90 -8.98 29.86
N GLY A 118 -9.24 -9.54 28.71
CA GLY A 118 -10.24 -8.99 27.80
C GLY A 118 -11.66 -9.09 28.35
N ASN A 119 -12.64 -8.66 27.55
CA ASN A 119 -14.05 -8.67 27.92
C ASN A 119 -14.53 -10.12 28.10
N ARG A 120 -15.15 -10.43 29.24
CA ARG A 120 -15.64 -11.78 29.51
C ARG A 120 -16.84 -12.10 28.63
N VAL A 121 -16.89 -13.35 28.15
CA VAL A 121 -18.07 -13.90 27.50
C VAL A 121 -18.97 -14.47 28.61
N TYR A 122 -20.17 -13.92 28.77
CA TYR A 122 -21.19 -14.46 29.66
C TYR A 122 -22.03 -15.51 28.95
#